data_AF-A0A5J6Z845-F1
#
_entry.id   AF-A0A5J6Z845-F1
#
_cell.length_a   1.000
_cell.length_b   1.000
_cell.length_c   1.000
_cell.angle_alpha   90.00
_cell.angle_beta   90.00
_cell.angle_gamma   90.00
#
_symmetry.space_group_name_H-M   'P 1'
#
loop_
_entity.id
_entity.type
_entity.pdbx_description
1 polymer ?
#
loop_
_entity_poly.entity_id
_entity_poly.type
_entity_poly.pdbx_seq_one_letter_code
_entity_poly.pdbx_strand_id
1 'polypeptide(L)'
;MEDSFPHRFMVSETSTPLPIPLIPMAEHIDIFTHARTAPLIDDPNGTIARLIDDGSFEQACTVPAGSPATIAALESNGRMPVDGLRSGMAVSQVVVSAVGLAFIALGVVLIVFAQGTGASVAGVFIGLIGALLCGVMVISVRKRVSTVAELSKAWDNGWLRFAPARVGGVWISGVTRHGNQREDRDTEYRFRYRALVEVYPTDGTAPFRFHSSEFTALADRHGRPMGLKMVEGPLDHFEPEFSNGWTIARWIAGDSDSATITTDLSLAQIKAALAASNPKAGY
;
A
#
# COMPACT_ATOMS: atom_id res chain seq x y z
N MET A 1 -70.43 26.12 60.14
CA MET A 1 -70.23 24.69 59.84
C MET A 1 -69.52 24.61 58.51
N GLU A 2 -68.25 25.00 58.43
CA GLU A 2 -67.08 24.24 58.97
C GLU A 2 -67.09 22.84 58.35
N ASP A 3 -66.16 22.50 57.44
CA ASP A 3 -64.74 22.37 57.79
C ASP A 3 -63.73 22.72 56.67
N SER A 4 -62.76 23.53 57.09
CA SER A 4 -61.30 23.52 56.86
C SER A 4 -60.62 22.85 55.64
N PHE A 5 -59.84 23.70 54.95
CA PHE A 5 -58.60 23.47 54.17
C PHE A 5 -57.48 22.70 54.94
N PRO A 6 -56.24 22.51 54.42
CA PRO A 6 -55.78 21.90 53.16
C PRO A 6 -54.60 20.90 53.39
N HIS A 7 -54.42 19.89 52.53
CA HIS A 7 -53.15 19.15 52.44
C HIS A 7 -52.73 19.08 50.96
N ARG A 8 -51.73 19.88 50.56
CA ARG A 8 -50.27 19.66 50.67
C ARG A 8 -49.77 19.04 49.37
N PHE A 9 -49.07 19.89 48.62
CA PHE A 9 -48.24 19.55 47.48
C PHE A 9 -47.44 18.26 47.72
N MET A 10 -47.53 17.31 46.80
CA MET A 10 -46.36 16.59 46.30
C MET A 10 -46.42 16.64 44.78
N VAL A 11 -45.59 17.52 44.24
CA VAL A 11 -45.09 17.44 42.87
C VAL A 11 -44.45 16.07 42.73
N SER A 12 -45.03 15.20 41.89
CA SER A 12 -44.33 13.99 41.43
C SER A 12 -43.06 14.47 40.75
N GLU A 13 -41.92 14.10 41.32
CA GLU A 13 -40.61 14.34 40.74
C GLU A 13 -40.64 13.90 39.28
N THR A 14 -40.46 14.89 38.40
CA THR A 14 -39.96 14.68 37.05
C THR A 14 -38.70 13.85 37.20
N SER A 15 -38.77 12.56 36.91
CA SER A 15 -37.60 11.75 36.64
C SER A 15 -36.96 12.34 35.39
N THR A 16 -36.00 13.25 35.60
CA THR A 16 -35.03 13.59 34.58
C THR A 16 -34.44 12.26 34.10
N PRO A 17 -34.58 11.89 32.82
CA PRO A 17 -33.83 10.77 32.31
C PRO A 17 -32.37 11.12 32.56
N LEU A 18 -31.68 10.27 33.32
CA LEU A 18 -30.23 10.35 33.44
C LEU A 18 -29.68 10.50 32.02
N PRO A 19 -28.74 11.42 31.77
CA PRO A 19 -28.06 11.43 30.49
C PRO A 19 -27.45 10.04 30.33
N ILE A 20 -28.02 9.26 29.42
CA ILE A 20 -27.38 8.05 28.93
C ILE A 20 -26.00 8.54 28.52
N PRO A 21 -24.91 8.05 29.14
CA PRO A 21 -23.60 8.39 28.64
C PRO A 21 -23.61 7.98 27.18
N LEU A 22 -23.49 8.96 26.29
CA LEU A 22 -23.05 8.73 24.92
C LEU A 22 -21.68 8.08 25.08
N ILE A 23 -21.66 6.77 25.24
CA ILE A 23 -20.50 5.97 24.88
C ILE A 23 -20.36 6.28 23.40
N PRO A 24 -19.31 6.98 22.94
CA PRO A 24 -18.99 6.91 21.54
C PRO A 24 -18.61 5.44 21.34
N MET A 25 -19.56 4.62 20.90
CA MET A 25 -19.25 3.39 20.24
C MET A 25 -18.52 3.84 18.98
N ALA A 26 -17.20 4.04 19.10
CA ALA A 26 -16.30 3.87 18.00
C ALA A 26 -16.59 2.45 17.50
N GLU A 27 -17.50 2.39 16.53
CA GLU A 27 -17.86 1.20 15.78
C GLU A 27 -16.56 0.50 15.43
N HIS A 28 -16.46 -0.80 15.71
CA HIS A 28 -15.25 -1.56 15.47
C HIS A 28 -15.01 -1.62 13.96
N ILE A 29 -14.29 -0.64 13.42
CA ILE A 29 -13.91 -0.61 12.01
C ILE A 29 -12.91 -1.75 11.80
N ASP A 30 -13.34 -2.80 11.12
CA ASP A 30 -12.47 -3.88 10.70
C ASP A 30 -11.43 -3.34 9.71
N ILE A 31 -10.14 -3.61 9.96
CA ILE A 31 -9.04 -3.06 9.17
C ILE A 31 -8.44 -4.15 8.32
N PHE A 32 -8.32 -3.88 7.02
CA PHE A 32 -7.62 -4.73 6.10
C PHE A 32 -6.11 -4.63 6.32
N THR A 33 -5.49 -5.72 6.82
CA THR A 33 -4.08 -5.73 7.24
C THR A 33 -3.09 -6.13 6.15
N HIS A 34 -3.59 -6.64 5.01
CA HIS A 34 -2.77 -7.17 3.91
C HIS A 34 -2.41 -6.12 2.84
N ALA A 35 -2.85 -4.87 3.01
CA ALA A 35 -2.52 -3.72 2.14
C ALA A 35 -1.06 -3.24 2.24
N ARG A 36 -0.13 -4.09 2.70
CA ARG A 36 1.24 -3.68 3.00
C ARG A 36 2.17 -4.17 1.92
N THR A 37 3.11 -3.31 1.53
CA THR A 37 4.24 -3.53 0.60
C THR A 37 4.02 -3.14 -0.86
N ALA A 38 4.10 -1.83 -1.12
CA ALA A 38 4.83 -1.27 -2.27
C ALA A 38 5.09 0.22 -1.99
N PRO A 39 6.33 0.74 -2.12
CA PRO A 39 6.57 2.17 -2.03
C PRO A 39 6.05 2.90 -3.28
N LEU A 40 5.98 2.21 -4.42
CA LEU A 40 5.51 2.78 -5.69
C LEU A 40 3.99 2.64 -5.86
N ILE A 41 3.41 3.68 -6.45
CA ILE A 41 2.03 3.70 -6.95
C ILE A 41 2.02 2.91 -8.27
N ASP A 42 0.95 2.14 -8.49
CA ASP A 42 0.80 1.40 -9.75
C ASP A 42 0.61 2.42 -10.89
N ASP A 43 1.29 2.19 -12.01
CA ASP A 43 1.23 3.07 -13.19
C ASP A 43 0.86 2.28 -14.44
N PRO A 44 -0.32 1.61 -14.45
CA PRO A 44 -0.69 0.71 -15.53
C PRO A 44 -0.83 1.44 -16.89
N ASN A 45 -1.18 2.73 -16.85
CA ASN A 45 -1.43 3.55 -18.02
C ASN A 45 -0.27 4.48 -18.40
N GLY A 46 0.84 4.45 -17.64
CA GLY A 46 1.98 5.35 -17.85
C GLY A 46 1.69 6.82 -17.53
N THR A 47 0.66 7.09 -16.72
CA THR A 47 0.28 8.45 -16.30
C THR A 47 1.38 9.07 -15.43
N ILE A 48 1.96 8.31 -14.50
CA ILE A 48 3.03 8.84 -13.63
C ILE A 48 4.24 9.20 -14.50
N ALA A 49 4.64 8.31 -15.41
CA ALA A 49 5.72 8.59 -16.35
C ALA A 49 5.47 9.86 -17.18
N ARG A 50 4.25 10.02 -17.71
CA ARG A 50 3.87 11.19 -18.51
C ARG A 50 3.89 12.48 -17.69
N LEU A 51 3.36 12.47 -16.47
CA LEU A 51 3.34 13.64 -15.58
C LEU A 51 4.74 14.05 -15.15
N ILE A 52 5.66 13.09 -15.01
CA ILE A 52 7.09 13.34 -14.79
C ILE A 52 7.71 13.99 -16.02
N ASP A 53 7.50 13.40 -17.21
CA ASP A 53 8.08 13.91 -18.46
C ASP A 53 7.59 15.33 -18.81
N ASP A 54 6.32 15.63 -18.49
CA ASP A 54 5.70 16.94 -18.69
C ASP A 54 6.05 17.96 -17.59
N GLY A 55 6.80 17.55 -16.54
CA GLY A 55 7.15 18.42 -15.41
C GLY A 55 5.95 18.84 -14.55
N SER A 56 4.84 18.11 -14.63
CA SER A 56 3.58 18.47 -13.95
C SER A 56 3.72 18.50 -12.43
N PHE A 57 4.51 17.57 -11.88
CA PHE A 57 4.78 17.51 -10.44
C PHE A 57 5.61 18.68 -9.91
N GLU A 58 6.16 19.55 -10.76
CA GLU A 58 6.85 20.77 -10.31
C GLU A 58 5.88 21.92 -9.99
N GLN A 59 4.62 21.80 -10.41
CA GLN A 59 3.59 22.80 -10.21
C GLN A 59 2.57 22.30 -9.18
N ALA A 60 1.97 23.23 -8.43
CA ALA A 60 0.87 22.92 -7.52
C ALA A 60 -0.28 22.25 -8.27
N CYS A 61 -0.81 21.17 -7.70
CA CYS A 61 -1.92 20.45 -8.30
C CYS A 61 -3.16 21.35 -8.41
N THR A 62 -3.75 21.38 -9.61
CA THR A 62 -4.94 22.20 -9.91
C THR A 62 -6.25 21.50 -9.54
N VAL A 63 -6.21 20.20 -9.24
CA VAL A 63 -7.37 19.40 -8.81
C VAL A 63 -7.64 19.67 -7.33
N PRO A 64 -8.91 19.77 -6.89
CA PRO A 64 -9.24 19.94 -5.48
C PRO A 64 -8.46 18.99 -4.56
N ALA A 65 -7.97 19.54 -3.45
CA ALA A 65 -7.25 18.76 -2.46
C ALA A 65 -8.17 17.77 -1.74
N GLY A 66 -7.60 16.64 -1.31
CA GLY A 66 -8.29 15.74 -0.38
C GLY A 66 -8.44 16.35 1.02
N SER A 67 -9.03 15.60 1.95
CA SER A 67 -9.24 16.02 3.33
C SER A 67 -7.93 16.37 4.04
N PRO A 68 -7.75 17.64 4.45
CA PRO A 68 -6.58 18.04 5.26
C PRO A 68 -6.51 17.27 6.58
N ALA A 69 -7.65 16.89 7.15
CA ALA A 69 -7.71 16.12 8.39
C ALA A 69 -7.17 14.69 8.21
N THR A 70 -7.45 14.05 7.07
CA THR A 70 -6.92 12.72 6.76
C THR A 70 -5.41 12.77 6.57
N ILE A 71 -4.90 13.78 5.85
CA ILE A 71 -3.46 13.98 5.67
C ILE A 71 -2.76 14.24 7.00
N ALA A 72 -3.27 15.19 7.80
CA ALA A 72 -2.71 15.50 9.10
C ALA A 72 -2.68 14.28 10.04
N ALA A 73 -3.71 13.43 10.00
CA ALA A 73 -3.76 12.20 10.78
C ALA A 73 -2.73 11.14 10.33
N LEU A 74 -2.45 11.05 9.03
CA LEU A 74 -1.41 10.18 8.49
C LEU A 74 -0.01 10.64 8.91
N GLU A 75 0.26 11.94 8.78
CA GLU A 75 1.54 12.56 9.13
C GLU A 75 1.82 12.51 10.64
N SER A 76 0.80 12.75 11.47
CA SER A 76 0.96 12.76 12.92
C SER A 76 1.21 11.36 13.52
N ASN A 77 0.94 10.30 12.76
CA ASN A 77 1.03 8.90 13.23
C ASN A 77 2.13 8.10 12.54
N GLY A 78 2.92 8.72 11.65
CA GLY A 78 4.06 8.06 11.04
C GLY A 78 4.60 8.82 9.84
N ARG A 79 5.67 8.27 9.27
CA ARG A 79 6.29 8.81 8.06
C ARG A 79 5.40 8.57 6.85
N MET A 80 5.28 9.53 5.95
CA MET A 80 4.51 9.34 4.74
C MET A 80 5.25 8.39 3.78
N PRO A 81 4.52 7.57 3.02
CA PRO A 81 5.12 6.53 2.17
C PRO A 81 5.86 7.07 0.94
N VAL A 82 5.98 8.39 0.86
CA VAL A 82 6.66 9.17 -0.17
C VAL A 82 7.87 9.92 0.36
N ASP A 83 8.13 9.85 1.67
CA ASP A 83 9.23 10.59 2.32
C ASP A 83 10.64 10.04 2.06
N GLY A 84 10.82 9.13 1.09
CA GLY A 84 12.09 9.00 0.40
C GLY A 84 13.10 7.94 0.89
N LEU A 85 13.90 7.51 -0.10
CA LEU A 85 15.24 6.87 -0.22
C LEU A 85 15.83 5.96 0.88
N ARG A 86 15.23 5.80 2.06
CA ARG A 86 15.80 5.01 3.16
C ARG A 86 15.35 3.55 3.17
N SER A 87 14.42 3.16 2.29
CA SER A 87 14.26 1.75 1.97
C SER A 87 15.57 1.34 1.29
N GLY A 88 16.40 0.60 2.04
CA GLY A 88 17.73 0.16 1.61
C GLY A 88 17.72 -0.47 0.22
N MET A 89 18.91 -0.62 -0.37
CA MET A 89 19.05 -1.39 -1.61
C MET A 89 18.28 -2.71 -1.46
N ALA A 90 17.47 -3.05 -2.46
CA ALA A 90 16.79 -4.34 -2.45
C ALA A 90 17.84 -5.45 -2.24
N VAL A 91 17.51 -6.55 -1.54
CA VAL A 91 18.47 -7.63 -1.29
C VAL A 91 19.13 -8.11 -2.60
N SER A 92 18.35 -8.15 -3.69
CA SER A 92 18.83 -8.44 -5.03
C SER A 92 19.89 -7.43 -5.53
N GLN A 93 19.68 -6.14 -5.29
CA GLN A 93 20.62 -5.07 -5.63
C GLN A 93 21.93 -5.18 -4.85
N VAL A 94 21.87 -5.51 -3.55
CA VAL A 94 23.07 -5.75 -2.73
C VAL A 94 23.86 -6.94 -3.26
N VAL A 95 23.18 -8.07 -3.51
CA VAL A 95 23.82 -9.29 -4.03
C VAL A 95 24.44 -9.05 -5.40
N VAL A 96 23.73 -8.41 -6.34
CA VAL A 96 24.27 -8.09 -7.67
C VAL A 96 25.49 -7.18 -7.57
N SER A 97 25.49 -6.19 -6.66
CA SER A 97 26.64 -5.31 -6.46
C SER A 97 27.87 -6.07 -5.93
N ALA A 98 27.67 -6.98 -4.97
CA ALA A 98 28.75 -7.77 -4.38
C ALA A 98 29.36 -8.73 -5.42
N VAL A 99 28.52 -9.38 -6.23
CA VAL A 99 28.97 -10.26 -7.33
C VAL A 99 29.71 -9.46 -8.40
N GLY A 100 29.19 -8.28 -8.79
CA GLY A 100 29.84 -7.42 -9.76
C GLY A 100 31.23 -6.98 -9.31
N LEU A 101 31.37 -6.53 -8.05
CA LEU A 101 32.66 -6.14 -7.47
C LEU A 101 33.63 -7.33 -7.37
N ALA A 102 33.14 -8.51 -7.00
CA ALA A 102 33.96 -9.72 -6.96
C ALA A 102 34.51 -10.09 -8.34
N PHE A 103 33.70 -9.95 -9.40
CA PHE A 103 34.15 -10.20 -10.78
C PHE A 103 35.15 -9.15 -11.25
N ILE A 104 34.97 -7.88 -10.91
CA ILE A 104 35.97 -6.84 -11.20
C ILE A 104 37.29 -7.18 -10.51
N ALA A 105 37.26 -7.50 -9.21
CA ALA A 105 38.46 -7.85 -8.46
C ALA A 105 39.14 -9.11 -9.02
N LEU A 106 38.38 -10.15 -9.34
CA LEU A 106 38.90 -11.38 -9.95
C LEU A 106 39.49 -11.12 -11.34
N GLY A 107 38.83 -10.30 -12.17
CA GLY A 107 39.34 -9.88 -13.47
C GLY A 107 40.67 -9.15 -13.36
N VAL A 108 40.79 -8.21 -12.42
CA VAL A 108 42.06 -7.51 -12.13
C VAL A 108 43.14 -8.47 -11.67
N VAL A 109 42.82 -9.41 -10.77
CA VAL A 109 43.78 -10.41 -10.29
C VAL A 109 44.30 -11.28 -11.44
N LEU A 110 43.43 -11.73 -12.34
CA LEU A 110 43.81 -12.53 -13.51
C LEU A 110 44.65 -11.73 -14.52
N ILE A 111 44.39 -10.43 -14.67
CA ILE A 111 45.21 -9.57 -15.54
C ILE A 111 46.60 -9.33 -14.96
N VAL A 112 46.69 -9.08 -13.65
CA VAL A 112 47.93 -8.63 -12.99
C VAL A 112 48.83 -9.80 -12.56
N PHE A 113 48.25 -10.89 -12.06
CA PHE A 113 49.01 -11.95 -11.38
C PHE A 113 49.04 -13.28 -12.13
N ALA A 114 48.13 -13.52 -13.08
CA ALA A 114 48.14 -14.77 -13.83
C ALA A 114 49.08 -14.66 -15.03
N GLN A 115 50.08 -15.54 -15.09
CA GLN A 115 51.00 -15.60 -16.21
C GLN A 115 50.36 -16.37 -17.37
N GLY A 116 50.16 -15.71 -18.51
CA GLY A 116 49.68 -16.31 -19.75
C GLY A 116 48.56 -15.51 -20.41
N THR A 117 48.64 -15.38 -21.74
CA THR A 117 47.68 -14.62 -22.56
C THR A 117 46.24 -15.08 -22.38
N GLY A 118 46.00 -16.37 -22.19
CA GLY A 118 44.66 -16.91 -21.93
C GLY A 118 44.04 -16.42 -20.62
N ALA A 119 44.85 -16.27 -19.56
CA ALA A 119 44.37 -15.79 -18.27
C ALA A 119 44.09 -14.29 -18.30
N SER A 120 44.91 -13.50 -18.99
CA SER A 120 44.66 -12.07 -19.20
C SER A 120 43.38 -11.83 -19.99
N VAL A 121 43.14 -12.61 -21.06
CA VAL A 121 41.90 -12.53 -21.85
C VAL A 121 40.69 -12.89 -21.00
N ALA A 122 40.74 -13.99 -20.24
CA ALA A 122 39.67 -14.35 -19.31
C ALA A 122 39.41 -13.25 -18.27
N GLY A 123 40.47 -12.64 -17.73
CA GLY A 123 40.39 -11.54 -16.77
C GLY A 123 39.68 -10.31 -17.34
N VAL A 124 39.94 -9.96 -18.61
CA VAL A 124 39.24 -8.86 -19.30
C VAL A 124 37.75 -9.16 -19.42
N PHE A 125 37.36 -10.36 -19.87
CA PHE A 125 35.94 -10.72 -20.01
C PHE A 125 35.20 -10.72 -18.65
N ILE A 126 35.82 -11.31 -17.62
CA ILE A 126 35.24 -11.34 -16.27
C ILE A 126 35.09 -9.93 -15.72
N GLY A 127 36.11 -9.07 -15.91
CA GLY A 127 36.07 -7.67 -15.51
C GLY A 127 34.96 -6.88 -16.22
N LEU A 128 34.76 -7.10 -17.52
CA LEU A 128 33.68 -6.47 -18.29
C LEU A 128 32.29 -6.90 -17.81
N ILE A 129 32.10 -8.18 -17.49
CA ILE A 129 30.84 -8.67 -16.91
C ILE A 129 30.59 -8.02 -15.55
N GLY A 130 31.61 -7.95 -14.69
CA GLY A 130 31.51 -7.27 -13.41
C GLY A 130 31.15 -5.77 -13.55
N ALA A 131 31.79 -5.08 -14.49
CA ALA A 131 31.50 -3.69 -14.80
C ALA A 131 30.06 -3.49 -15.31
N LEU A 132 29.56 -4.39 -16.17
CA LEU A 132 28.18 -4.37 -16.65
C LEU A 132 27.18 -4.53 -15.50
N LEU A 133 27.41 -5.49 -14.60
CA LEU A 133 26.55 -5.70 -13.43
C LEU A 133 26.51 -4.46 -12.53
N CYS A 134 27.67 -3.85 -12.25
CA CYS A 134 27.75 -2.59 -11.51
C CYS A 134 27.05 -1.44 -12.24
N GLY A 135 27.19 -1.34 -13.57
CA GLY A 135 26.53 -0.32 -14.38
C GLY A 135 25.00 -0.42 -14.34
N VAL A 136 24.46 -1.63 -14.53
CA VAL A 136 23.01 -1.89 -14.41
C VAL A 136 22.50 -1.52 -13.02
N MET A 137 23.27 -1.85 -11.98
CA MET A 137 22.95 -1.47 -10.60
C MET A 137 22.90 0.05 -10.41
N VAL A 138 23.91 0.78 -10.88
CA VAL A 138 23.93 2.25 -10.79
C VAL A 138 22.73 2.86 -11.51
N ILE A 139 22.39 2.36 -12.71
CA ILE A 139 21.22 2.83 -13.47
C ILE A 139 19.93 2.53 -12.70
N SER A 140 19.79 1.33 -12.14
CA SER A 140 18.62 0.92 -11.35
C SER A 140 18.44 1.80 -10.11
N VAL A 141 19.51 2.07 -9.37
CA VAL A 141 19.47 2.97 -8.21
C VAL A 141 19.14 4.38 -8.65
N ARG A 142 19.79 4.92 -9.68
CA ARG A 142 19.50 6.27 -10.18
C ARG A 142 18.04 6.45 -10.60
N LYS A 143 17.49 5.50 -11.36
CA LYS A 143 16.07 5.51 -11.75
C LYS A 143 15.18 5.53 -10.51
N ARG A 144 15.44 4.64 -9.54
CA ARG A 144 14.69 4.58 -8.29
C ARG A 144 14.75 5.91 -7.52
N VAL A 145 15.94 6.48 -7.37
CA VAL A 145 16.14 7.77 -6.68
C VAL A 145 15.37 8.88 -7.39
N SER A 146 15.44 8.94 -8.72
CA SER A 146 14.71 9.91 -9.52
C SER A 146 13.21 9.77 -9.35
N THR A 147 12.65 8.57 -9.50
CA THR A 147 11.20 8.33 -9.34
C THR A 147 10.74 8.69 -7.94
N VAL A 148 11.52 8.36 -6.91
CA VAL A 148 11.18 8.73 -5.53
C VAL A 148 11.22 10.24 -5.34
N ALA A 149 12.22 10.94 -5.89
CA ALA A 149 12.27 12.40 -5.83
C ALA A 149 11.08 13.06 -6.53
N GLU A 150 10.68 12.54 -7.69
CA GLU A 150 9.49 13.03 -8.40
C GLU A 150 8.19 12.74 -7.64
N LEU A 151 8.08 11.59 -6.98
CA LEU A 151 6.93 11.30 -6.10
C LEU A 151 6.92 12.18 -4.84
N SER A 152 8.09 12.56 -4.31
CA SER A 152 8.18 13.55 -3.24
C SER A 152 7.74 14.93 -3.72
N LYS A 153 8.14 15.38 -4.92
CA LYS A 153 7.59 16.62 -5.51
C LYS A 153 6.07 16.52 -5.70
N ALA A 154 5.58 15.38 -6.19
CA ALA A 154 4.16 15.14 -6.35
C ALA A 154 3.41 15.25 -5.01
N TRP A 155 4.00 14.75 -3.92
CA TRP A 155 3.47 14.93 -2.57
C TRP A 155 3.43 16.40 -2.15
N ASP A 156 4.57 17.08 -2.22
CA ASP A 156 4.73 18.46 -1.76
C ASP A 156 3.82 19.43 -2.52
N ASN A 157 3.60 19.16 -3.81
CA ASN A 157 2.72 19.94 -4.66
C ASN A 157 1.26 19.44 -4.68
N GLY A 158 0.92 18.49 -3.80
CA GLY A 158 -0.47 18.07 -3.59
C GLY A 158 -1.07 17.30 -4.76
N TRP A 159 -0.28 16.53 -5.51
CA TRP A 159 -0.75 15.62 -6.55
C TRP A 159 -1.21 14.28 -6.00
N LEU A 160 -0.76 13.88 -4.81
CA LEU A 160 -1.15 12.62 -4.21
C LEU A 160 -2.46 12.77 -3.43
N ARG A 161 -3.31 11.76 -3.56
CA ARG A 161 -4.58 11.67 -2.85
C ARG A 161 -4.57 10.47 -1.93
N PHE A 162 -5.21 10.62 -0.77
CA PHE A 162 -5.40 9.58 0.21
C PHE A 162 -6.86 9.60 0.66
N ALA A 163 -7.50 8.44 0.68
CA ALA A 163 -8.87 8.34 1.13
C ALA A 163 -9.20 6.94 1.68
N PRO A 164 -10.26 6.83 2.49
CA PRO A 164 -10.80 5.55 2.92
C PRO A 164 -11.15 4.68 1.74
N ALA A 165 -10.81 3.41 1.86
CA ALA A 165 -11.11 2.41 0.86
C ALA A 165 -11.65 1.15 1.54
N ARG A 166 -12.80 0.69 1.06
CA ARG A 166 -13.41 -0.58 1.49
C ARG A 166 -12.86 -1.69 0.61
N VAL A 167 -12.35 -2.75 1.24
CA VAL A 167 -11.79 -3.92 0.55
C VAL A 167 -12.86 -5.01 0.55
N GLY A 168 -13.34 -5.37 -0.65
CA GLY A 168 -14.30 -6.45 -0.83
C GLY A 168 -13.67 -7.83 -0.82
N GLY A 169 -14.42 -8.81 -1.31
CA GLY A 169 -13.97 -10.21 -1.41
C GLY A 169 -12.71 -10.37 -2.25
N VAL A 170 -11.81 -11.25 -1.81
CA VAL A 170 -10.54 -11.55 -2.50
C VAL A 170 -10.69 -12.76 -3.43
N TRP A 171 -9.95 -12.82 -4.53
CA TRP A 171 -9.89 -13.99 -5.41
C TRP A 171 -8.45 -14.35 -5.76
N ILE A 172 -8.21 -15.61 -6.13
CA ILE A 172 -6.89 -16.05 -6.60
C ILE A 172 -6.63 -15.42 -7.97
N SER A 173 -5.56 -14.65 -8.09
CA SER A 173 -5.10 -14.09 -9.37
C SER A 173 -3.97 -14.91 -10.01
N GLY A 174 -3.25 -15.70 -9.21
CA GLY A 174 -2.16 -16.51 -9.70
C GLY A 174 -1.69 -17.57 -8.70
N VAL A 175 -1.11 -18.64 -9.21
CA VAL A 175 -0.54 -19.73 -8.42
C VAL A 175 0.88 -20.00 -8.92
N THR A 176 1.86 -19.89 -8.03
CA THR A 176 3.24 -20.28 -8.31
C THR A 176 3.53 -21.62 -7.65
N ARG A 177 3.98 -22.60 -8.44
CA ARG A 177 4.43 -23.91 -7.96
C ARG A 177 5.92 -23.85 -7.67
N HIS A 178 6.34 -24.19 -6.46
CA HIS A 178 7.75 -24.36 -6.09
C HIS A 178 7.98 -25.80 -5.63
N GLY A 179 8.74 -26.58 -6.41
CA GLY A 179 9.02 -27.97 -6.09
C GLY A 179 9.75 -28.70 -7.23
N ASN A 180 10.51 -29.74 -6.88
CA ASN A 180 11.15 -30.62 -7.86
C ASN A 180 10.07 -31.47 -8.55
N GLN A 181 9.94 -31.37 -9.88
CA GLN A 181 8.96 -32.14 -10.67
C GLN A 181 9.04 -33.66 -10.48
N ARG A 182 10.11 -34.18 -9.87
CA ARG A 182 10.35 -35.61 -9.65
C ARG A 182 9.75 -36.18 -8.36
N GLU A 183 9.42 -35.36 -7.37
CA GLU A 183 8.81 -35.82 -6.12
C GLU A 183 7.56 -34.98 -5.82
N ASP A 184 6.39 -35.55 -6.11
CA ASP A 184 5.08 -34.92 -5.94
C ASP A 184 4.72 -34.60 -4.47
N ARG A 185 5.59 -34.98 -3.52
CA ARG A 185 5.38 -34.80 -2.07
C ARG A 185 5.87 -33.44 -1.52
N ASP A 186 6.79 -32.76 -2.21
CA ASP A 186 7.38 -31.48 -1.76
C ASP A 186 7.01 -30.31 -2.69
N THR A 187 5.76 -30.29 -3.16
CA THR A 187 5.26 -29.16 -3.95
C THR A 187 4.65 -28.08 -3.04
N GLU A 188 5.36 -26.96 -2.90
CA GLU A 188 4.84 -25.75 -2.27
C GLU A 188 4.02 -24.94 -3.29
N TYR A 189 2.78 -24.59 -2.93
CA TYR A 189 1.95 -23.68 -3.72
C TYR A 189 1.93 -22.30 -3.08
N ARG A 190 2.29 -21.28 -3.86
CA ARG A 190 2.17 -19.87 -3.46
C ARG A 190 1.04 -19.21 -4.22
N PHE A 191 -0.02 -18.90 -3.50
CA PHE A 191 -1.21 -18.23 -4.02
C PHE A 191 -1.02 -16.71 -3.97
N ARG A 192 -1.42 -16.03 -5.04
CA ARG A 192 -1.52 -14.58 -5.12
C ARG A 192 -2.98 -14.20 -5.24
N TYR A 193 -3.34 -13.11 -4.59
CA TYR A 193 -4.72 -12.64 -4.48
C TYR A 193 -4.84 -11.23 -5.03
N ARG A 194 -6.04 -10.91 -5.51
CA ARG A 194 -6.51 -9.56 -5.77
C ARG A 194 -7.81 -9.32 -5.02
N ALA A 195 -8.13 -8.06 -4.80
CA ALA A 195 -9.38 -7.61 -4.21
C ALA A 195 -10.01 -6.50 -5.05
N LEU A 196 -11.33 -6.40 -5.03
CA LEU A 196 -12.04 -5.26 -5.55
C LEU A 196 -12.11 -4.22 -4.43
N VAL A 197 -11.65 -3.01 -4.71
CA VAL A 197 -11.51 -1.95 -3.72
C VAL A 197 -12.39 -0.79 -4.14
N GLU A 198 -13.18 -0.26 -3.21
CA GLU A 198 -14.01 0.92 -3.40
C GLU A 198 -13.46 2.06 -2.57
N VAL A 199 -12.99 3.10 -3.26
CA VAL A 199 -12.44 4.31 -2.64
C VAL A 199 -13.57 5.30 -2.42
N TYR A 200 -13.52 5.98 -1.28
CA TYR A 200 -14.45 7.04 -0.89
C TYR A 200 -13.68 8.37 -0.80
N PRO A 201 -13.47 9.06 -1.93
CA PRO A 201 -12.71 10.30 -1.95
C PRO A 201 -13.29 11.34 -0.99
N THR A 202 -12.40 12.10 -0.38
CA THR A 202 -12.77 13.15 0.59
C THR A 202 -12.81 14.54 -0.05
N ASP A 203 -12.53 14.63 -1.35
CA ASP A 203 -12.54 15.85 -2.17
C ASP A 203 -13.90 16.13 -2.83
N GLY A 204 -14.93 15.34 -2.49
CA GLY A 204 -16.29 15.45 -3.02
C GLY A 204 -16.50 14.77 -4.38
N THR A 205 -15.48 14.10 -4.92
CA THR A 205 -15.65 13.25 -6.11
C THR A 205 -16.43 11.97 -5.77
N ALA A 206 -17.04 11.38 -6.79
CA ALA A 206 -17.82 10.15 -6.61
C ALA A 206 -16.91 8.98 -6.18
N PRO A 207 -17.39 8.07 -5.32
CA PRO A 207 -16.70 6.82 -5.04
C PRO A 207 -16.38 6.07 -6.33
N PHE A 208 -15.19 5.49 -6.40
CA PHE A 208 -14.73 4.73 -7.56
C PHE A 208 -14.14 3.39 -7.14
N ARG A 209 -14.01 2.47 -8.10
CA ARG A 209 -13.57 1.09 -7.86
C ARG A 209 -12.35 0.76 -8.68
N PHE A 210 -11.45 -0.04 -8.11
CA PHE A 210 -10.29 -0.56 -8.81
C PHE A 210 -9.92 -1.96 -8.32
N HIS A 211 -9.17 -2.70 -9.12
CA HIS A 211 -8.60 -3.99 -8.72
C HIS A 211 -7.27 -3.73 -8.02
N SER A 212 -7.09 -4.28 -6.81
CA SER A 212 -5.81 -4.17 -6.13
C SER A 212 -4.67 -4.80 -6.96
N SER A 213 -3.45 -4.32 -6.73
CA SER A 213 -2.25 -5.07 -7.10
C SER A 213 -2.28 -6.46 -6.46
N GLU A 214 -1.53 -7.41 -7.03
CA GLU A 214 -1.41 -8.74 -6.43
C GLU A 214 -0.78 -8.64 -5.04
N PHE A 215 -1.36 -9.36 -4.08
CA PHE A 215 -0.80 -9.51 -2.73
C PHE A 215 -0.83 -10.97 -2.28
N THR A 216 -0.07 -11.27 -1.23
CA THR A 216 0.01 -12.62 -0.64
C THR A 216 -0.68 -12.64 0.71
N ALA A 217 -1.37 -13.75 0.99
CA ALA A 217 -1.94 -14.06 2.29
C ALA A 217 -1.63 -15.51 2.64
N LEU A 218 -1.55 -15.81 3.95
CA LEU A 218 -1.49 -17.20 4.41
C LEU A 218 -2.75 -17.93 3.94
N ALA A 219 -2.59 -19.14 3.44
CA ALA A 219 -3.68 -19.88 2.81
C ALA A 219 -3.58 -21.38 3.09
N ASP A 220 -4.71 -22.08 2.98
CA ASP A 220 -4.72 -23.53 2.99
C ASP A 220 -4.18 -24.12 1.67
N ARG A 221 -4.09 -25.45 1.61
CA ARG A 221 -3.61 -26.19 0.42
C ARG A 221 -4.47 -25.97 -0.84
N HIS A 222 -5.67 -25.43 -0.69
CA HIS A 222 -6.61 -25.15 -1.77
C HIS A 222 -6.61 -23.67 -2.17
N GLY A 223 -5.75 -22.84 -1.56
CA GLY A 223 -5.68 -21.42 -1.84
C GLY A 223 -6.81 -20.62 -1.18
N ARG A 224 -7.45 -21.15 -0.14
CA ARG A 224 -8.38 -20.36 0.68
C ARG A 224 -7.57 -19.54 1.67
N PRO A 225 -7.65 -18.20 1.61
CA PRO A 225 -6.86 -17.35 2.49
C PRO A 225 -7.38 -17.42 3.94
N MET A 226 -6.47 -17.49 4.90
CA MET A 226 -6.78 -17.44 6.33
C MET A 226 -7.09 -16.00 6.75
N GLY A 227 -8.27 -15.79 7.33
CA GLY A 227 -8.67 -14.46 7.83
C GLY A 227 -9.10 -13.47 6.74
N LEU A 228 -9.28 -13.94 5.50
CA LEU A 228 -9.87 -13.15 4.42
C LEU A 228 -11.09 -13.86 3.84
N LYS A 229 -12.08 -13.07 3.47
CA LYS A 229 -13.29 -13.52 2.80
C LYS A 229 -13.03 -13.58 1.31
N MET A 230 -13.18 -14.79 0.76
CA MET A 230 -12.86 -15.11 -0.62
C MET A 230 -14.13 -15.20 -1.47
N VAL A 231 -14.02 -14.79 -2.74
CA VAL A 231 -15.05 -14.97 -3.77
C VAL A 231 -14.49 -15.74 -4.96
N GLU A 232 -15.37 -16.30 -5.78
CA GLU A 232 -14.98 -17.12 -6.94
C GLU A 232 -14.46 -16.28 -8.12
N GLY A 233 -14.79 -14.99 -8.19
CA GLY A 233 -14.37 -14.11 -9.29
C GLY A 233 -14.70 -12.63 -9.08
N PRO A 234 -14.38 -11.77 -10.07
CA PRO A 234 -14.40 -10.30 -9.98
C PRO A 234 -15.80 -9.65 -10.05
N LEU A 235 -16.90 -10.36 -9.74
CA LEU A 235 -18.27 -9.84 -9.88
C LEU A 235 -19.06 -9.60 -8.57
N ASP A 236 -18.75 -10.29 -7.44
CA ASP A 236 -19.62 -10.34 -6.25
C ASP A 236 -18.94 -9.88 -4.93
N HIS A 237 -18.40 -8.65 -4.84
CA HIS A 237 -17.41 -8.33 -3.78
C HIS A 237 -17.86 -7.45 -2.62
N PHE A 238 -18.93 -6.68 -2.81
CA PHE A 238 -19.29 -5.59 -1.91
C PHE A 238 -20.49 -5.90 -1.03
N GLU A 239 -21.01 -7.12 -1.14
CA GLU A 239 -21.96 -7.64 -0.18
C GLU A 239 -21.30 -7.66 1.21
N PRO A 240 -22.03 -7.31 2.29
CA PRO A 240 -21.47 -7.25 3.64
C PRO A 240 -20.72 -8.53 4.05
N GLU A 241 -21.20 -9.68 3.61
CA GLU A 241 -20.62 -11.00 3.82
C GLU A 241 -19.22 -11.15 3.21
N PHE A 242 -18.83 -10.39 2.19
CA PHE A 242 -17.51 -10.46 1.56
C PHE A 242 -16.59 -9.29 1.90
N SER A 243 -17.05 -8.35 2.75
CA SER A 243 -16.21 -7.25 3.22
C SER A 243 -15.02 -7.77 4.06
N ASN A 244 -13.81 -7.38 3.65
CA ASN A 244 -12.53 -7.64 4.34
C ASN A 244 -12.05 -6.43 5.17
N GLY A 245 -12.93 -5.43 5.36
CA GLY A 245 -12.66 -4.24 6.15
C GLY A 245 -12.19 -3.04 5.34
N TRP A 246 -11.63 -2.06 6.06
CA TRP A 246 -11.23 -0.76 5.54
C TRP A 246 -9.71 -0.59 5.54
N THR A 247 -9.22 0.22 4.61
CA THR A 247 -7.84 0.67 4.52
C THR A 247 -7.79 2.10 3.96
N ILE A 248 -6.59 2.61 3.72
CA ILE A 248 -6.38 3.85 2.97
C ILE A 248 -5.83 3.50 1.60
N ALA A 249 -6.50 3.97 0.56
CA ALA A 249 -5.97 3.96 -0.81
C ALA A 249 -5.22 5.26 -1.09
N ARG A 250 -4.26 5.19 -2.01
CA ARG A 250 -3.59 6.35 -2.58
C ARG A 250 -3.63 6.32 -4.10
N TRP A 251 -3.66 7.49 -4.73
CA TRP A 251 -3.63 7.64 -6.19
C TRP A 251 -3.12 9.04 -6.59
N ILE A 252 -2.87 9.24 -7.88
CA ILE A 252 -2.56 10.54 -8.48
C ILE A 252 -3.85 11.31 -8.76
N ALA A 253 -3.92 12.56 -8.34
CA ALA A 253 -5.05 13.44 -8.58
C ALA A 253 -5.37 13.53 -10.08
N GLY A 254 -6.65 13.33 -10.41
CA GLY A 254 -7.11 13.29 -11.80
C GLY A 254 -6.95 11.93 -12.50
N ASP A 255 -6.33 10.92 -11.86
CA ASP A 255 -6.17 9.57 -12.41
C ASP A 255 -6.49 8.48 -11.37
N SER A 256 -7.76 8.05 -11.33
CA SER A 256 -8.21 6.96 -10.47
C SER A 256 -7.60 5.59 -10.81
N ASP A 257 -7.08 5.41 -12.03
CA ASP A 257 -6.50 4.13 -12.46
C ASP A 257 -5.13 3.87 -11.84
N SER A 258 -4.48 4.92 -11.34
CA SER A 258 -3.27 4.82 -10.52
C SER A 258 -3.53 4.38 -9.07
N ALA A 259 -4.79 4.11 -8.70
CA ALA A 259 -5.14 3.81 -7.33
C ALA A 259 -4.52 2.49 -6.83
N THR A 260 -4.00 2.55 -5.59
CA THR A 260 -3.46 1.38 -4.92
C THR A 260 -3.75 1.39 -3.42
N ILE A 261 -3.96 0.20 -2.85
CA ILE A 261 -3.98 0.00 -1.39
C ILE A 261 -2.59 -0.31 -0.82
N THR A 262 -1.59 -0.60 -1.66
CA THR A 262 -0.21 -0.81 -1.22
C THR A 262 0.46 0.53 -0.94
N THR A 263 0.26 1.01 0.28
CA THR A 263 0.61 2.38 0.68
C THR A 263 1.78 2.45 1.65
N ASP A 264 2.37 1.34 2.10
CA ASP A 264 3.42 1.31 3.15
C ASP A 264 3.03 2.01 4.47
N LEU A 265 1.74 2.29 4.67
CA LEU A 265 1.20 2.88 5.88
C LEU A 265 1.18 1.87 7.03
N SER A 266 1.59 2.31 8.21
CA SER A 266 1.46 1.53 9.43
C SER A 266 -0.01 1.36 9.83
N LEU A 267 -0.30 0.36 10.67
CA LEU A 267 -1.64 0.16 11.22
C LEU A 267 -2.16 1.41 11.95
N ALA A 268 -1.26 2.10 12.68
CA ALA A 268 -1.60 3.31 13.43
C ALA A 268 -2.02 4.45 12.48
N GLN A 269 -1.28 4.64 11.38
CA GLN A 269 -1.63 5.62 10.35
C GLN A 269 -2.98 5.33 9.70
N ILE A 270 -3.22 4.06 9.32
CA ILE A 270 -4.50 3.66 8.74
C ILE A 270 -5.65 3.93 9.73
N LYS A 271 -5.50 3.54 11.00
CA LYS A 271 -6.50 3.81 12.06
C LYS A 271 -6.80 5.29 12.21
N ALA A 272 -5.76 6.11 12.31
CA ALA A 272 -5.90 7.55 12.51
C ALA A 272 -6.58 8.22 11.31
N ALA A 273 -6.18 7.85 10.10
CA ALA A 273 -6.75 8.37 8.87
C ALA A 273 -8.23 8.00 8.72
N LEU A 274 -8.59 6.73 8.99
CA LEU A 274 -9.98 6.28 8.99
C LEU A 274 -10.81 7.05 10.02
N ALA A 275 -10.31 7.21 11.25
CA ALA A 275 -10.99 7.99 12.29
C ALA A 275 -11.20 9.46 11.88
N ALA A 276 -10.21 10.09 11.23
CA ALA A 276 -10.29 11.47 10.76
C ALA A 276 -11.26 11.66 9.58
N SER A 277 -11.38 10.64 8.73
CA SER A 277 -12.27 10.67 7.56
C SER A 277 -13.73 10.29 7.86
N ASN A 278 -13.97 9.63 9.00
CA ASN A 278 -15.27 9.11 9.43
C ASN A 278 -16.05 8.41 8.29
N PRO A 279 -15.47 7.36 7.67
CA PRO A 279 -16.16 6.63 6.62
C PRO A 279 -17.39 5.99 7.27
N LYS A 280 -18.58 6.36 6.80
CA LYS A 280 -19.81 5.74 7.30
C LYS A 280 -19.72 4.24 7.02
N ALA A 281 -19.86 3.42 8.06
CA ALA A 281 -20.21 2.02 7.86
C ALA A 281 -21.56 2.00 7.14
N GLY A 282 -21.55 1.65 5.85
CA GLY A 282 -22.75 1.24 5.11
C GLY A 282 -22.39 -0.11 4.51
N TYR A 283 -22.97 -1.23 4.90
CA TYR A 283 -24.30 -1.49 5.47
C TYR A 283 -24.23 -2.28 6.78
#